data_AF-A0A061NFS3-F1
#
_entry.id   AF-A0A061NFS3-F1
#
_cell.length_a   1.000
_cell.length_b   1.000
_cell.length_c   1.000
_cell.angle_alpha   90.00
_cell.angle_beta   90.00
_cell.angle_gamma   90.00
#
_symmetry.space_group_name_H-M   'P 1'
#
loop_
_entity.id
_entity.type
_entity.pdbx_description
1 polymer ?
#
loop_
_entity_poly.entity_id
_entity_poly.type
_entity_poly.pdbx_seq_one_letter_code
_entity_poly.pdbx_strand_id
1 'polypeptide(L)'
;MMEQFGRRAEVILGSSSYMLHRFKIEFNVEFDDQPDLNHAEIKIYNLSSNSINQLSEGLPVVLNAGYQQDVGGIFLGALYKHYTEWSGVDKITTIKAVDASDQLRKVSFSRSYKAGTNAGQIITDVARAGGLSIGALSLPRNPSYSRGKTVNGRIPTILKELARDCGAKFHIAKGQAFFRGGRDGDNIRFRFTPTRGLIGSPEPFEEERDERIISGYNMTALLNHRIQADSIFNIESRYVNGQYRVMEGSHVLAGNDFYTHIKAV
;
A
#
# COMPACT_ATOMS: atom_id res chain seq x y z
N MET A 1 3.73 -28.89 -14.83
CA MET A 1 3.69 -28.10 -13.59
C MET A 1 4.58 -26.89 -13.84
N MET A 2 4.08 -25.65 -13.80
CA MET A 2 4.92 -24.46 -14.02
C MET A 2 6.04 -24.44 -12.97
N GLU A 3 7.31 -24.32 -13.39
CA GLU A 3 8.40 -24.05 -12.46
C GLU A 3 8.15 -22.69 -11.81
N GLN A 4 7.77 -22.70 -10.55
CA GLN A 4 7.40 -21.46 -9.86
C GLN A 4 8.62 -20.66 -9.41
N PHE A 5 9.86 -21.02 -9.75
CA PHE A 5 11.11 -20.32 -9.34
C PHE A 5 11.13 -19.89 -7.86
N GLY A 6 10.54 -20.72 -6.98
CA GLY A 6 10.38 -20.40 -5.56
C GLY A 6 9.33 -19.34 -5.22
N ARG A 7 8.64 -18.74 -6.18
CA ARG A 7 7.56 -17.75 -5.98
C ARG A 7 6.45 -18.34 -5.12
N ARG A 8 5.94 -17.52 -4.21
CA ARG A 8 4.80 -17.81 -3.35
C ARG A 8 3.86 -16.62 -3.40
N ALA A 9 2.57 -16.89 -3.57
CA ALA A 9 1.52 -15.91 -3.31
C ALA A 9 0.30 -16.61 -2.73
N GLU A 10 -0.40 -15.90 -1.85
CA GLU A 10 -1.62 -16.34 -1.21
C GLU A 10 -2.60 -15.17 -1.17
N VAL A 11 -3.78 -15.36 -1.75
CA VAL A 11 -4.91 -14.43 -1.65
C VAL A 11 -5.89 -14.99 -0.64
N ILE A 12 -6.19 -14.24 0.41
CA ILE A 12 -7.21 -14.58 1.40
C ILE A 12 -8.40 -13.64 1.19
N LEU A 13 -9.58 -14.21 0.95
CA LEU A 13 -10.85 -13.50 0.76
C LEU A 13 -11.81 -13.95 1.86
N GLY A 14 -11.99 -13.13 2.89
CA GLY A 14 -12.71 -13.51 4.10
C GLY A 14 -12.07 -14.74 4.76
N SER A 15 -12.77 -15.87 4.75
CA SER A 15 -12.29 -17.15 5.31
C SER A 15 -11.65 -18.09 4.27
N SER A 16 -11.66 -17.72 2.99
CA SER A 16 -11.18 -18.57 1.90
C SER A 16 -9.75 -18.19 1.51
N SER A 17 -8.86 -19.18 1.34
CA SER A 17 -7.45 -18.97 0.91
C SER A 17 -7.18 -19.62 -0.46
N TYR A 18 -6.49 -18.87 -1.32
CA TYR A 18 -6.12 -19.25 -2.68
C TYR A 18 -4.61 -19.11 -2.86
N MET A 19 -3.92 -20.24 -3.03
CA MET A 19 -2.47 -20.28 -3.14
C MET A 19 -2.00 -20.41 -4.60
N LEU A 20 -0.92 -19.72 -4.95
CA LEU A 20 -0.34 -19.70 -6.31
C LEU A 20 0.03 -21.09 -6.85
N HIS A 21 0.33 -22.05 -6.00
CA HIS A 21 0.65 -23.43 -6.42
C HIS A 21 -0.60 -24.28 -6.72
N ARG A 22 -1.80 -23.78 -6.42
CA ARG A 22 -3.09 -24.44 -6.69
C ARG A 22 -3.95 -23.69 -7.70
N PHE A 23 -3.78 -22.38 -7.77
CA PHE A 23 -4.54 -21.49 -8.64
C PHE A 23 -3.59 -20.67 -9.50
N LYS A 24 -3.97 -20.39 -10.73
CA LYS A 24 -3.37 -19.28 -11.48
C LYS A 24 -3.90 -17.97 -10.85
N ILE A 25 -2.97 -17.14 -10.41
CA ILE A 25 -3.23 -15.86 -9.75
C ILE A 25 -2.42 -14.80 -10.48
N GLU A 26 -3.03 -13.66 -10.74
CA GLU A 26 -2.36 -12.45 -11.20
C GLU A 26 -2.76 -11.31 -10.28
N PHE A 27 -1.86 -10.35 -10.05
CA PHE A 27 -2.19 -9.16 -9.27
C PHE A 27 -1.34 -7.96 -9.66
N ASN A 28 -1.89 -6.78 -9.43
CA ASN A 28 -1.18 -5.51 -9.36
C ASN A 28 -1.61 -4.81 -8.07
N VAL A 29 -0.67 -4.57 -7.17
CA VAL A 29 -0.89 -3.86 -5.90
C VAL A 29 -0.11 -2.57 -5.93
N GLU A 30 -0.82 -1.45 -5.91
CA GLU A 30 -0.22 -0.11 -5.91
C GLU A 30 0.06 0.34 -4.48
N PHE A 31 1.11 1.13 -4.30
CA PHE A 31 1.39 1.84 -3.06
C PHE A 31 2.03 3.20 -3.37
N ASP A 32 1.63 4.23 -2.65
CA ASP A 32 2.25 5.55 -2.71
C ASP A 32 2.27 6.26 -1.34
N ASP A 33 3.02 7.36 -1.28
CA ASP A 33 3.12 8.24 -0.12
C ASP A 33 2.04 9.33 -0.08
N GLN A 34 0.94 9.15 -0.83
CA GLN A 34 -0.15 10.10 -0.95
C GLN A 34 -1.34 9.81 -0.03
N PRO A 35 -2.16 10.83 0.25
CA PRO A 35 -3.34 10.67 1.10
C PRO A 35 -4.47 9.82 0.50
N ASP A 36 -4.41 9.56 -0.81
CA ASP A 36 -5.43 8.77 -1.50
C ASP A 36 -5.25 7.28 -1.18
N LEU A 37 -6.34 6.52 -1.28
CA LEU A 37 -6.31 5.12 -0.87
C LEU A 37 -5.67 4.27 -1.97
N ASN A 38 -4.76 3.40 -1.58
CA ASN A 38 -4.10 2.46 -2.49
C ASN A 38 -5.05 1.36 -2.96
N HIS A 39 -4.82 0.86 -4.16
CA HIS A 39 -5.68 -0.12 -4.81
C HIS A 39 -4.93 -1.40 -5.17
N ALA A 40 -5.68 -2.51 -5.18
CA ALA A 40 -5.21 -3.79 -5.69
C ALA A 40 -6.22 -4.34 -6.71
N GLU A 41 -5.70 -4.80 -7.85
CA GLU A 41 -6.43 -5.63 -8.80
C GLU A 41 -5.88 -7.05 -8.71
N ILE A 42 -6.73 -8.02 -8.40
CA ILE A 42 -6.37 -9.43 -8.23
C ILE A 42 -7.25 -10.25 -9.17
N LYS A 43 -6.63 -11.16 -9.93
CA LYS A 43 -7.33 -12.10 -10.81
C LYS A 43 -7.06 -13.51 -10.32
N ILE A 44 -8.12 -14.28 -10.10
CA ILE A 44 -8.02 -15.70 -9.76
C ILE A 44 -8.78 -16.50 -10.80
N TYR A 45 -8.09 -17.47 -11.39
CA TYR A 45 -8.63 -18.30 -12.46
C TYR A 45 -9.36 -19.51 -11.91
N ASN A 46 -10.45 -19.87 -12.57
CA ASN A 46 -11.21 -21.09 -12.36
C ASN A 46 -11.74 -21.26 -10.92
N LEU A 47 -12.12 -20.15 -10.27
CA LEU A 47 -12.82 -20.18 -8.99
C LEU A 47 -14.14 -20.97 -9.09
N SER A 48 -14.54 -21.65 -8.02
CA SER A 48 -15.84 -22.33 -7.97
C SER A 48 -16.98 -21.31 -7.95
N SER A 49 -18.18 -21.70 -8.38
CA SER A 49 -19.36 -20.83 -8.26
C SER A 49 -19.66 -20.47 -6.81
N ASN A 50 -19.43 -21.39 -5.87
CA ASN A 50 -19.58 -21.12 -4.43
C ASN A 50 -18.60 -20.04 -3.94
N SER A 51 -17.34 -20.12 -4.37
CA SER A 51 -16.32 -19.10 -4.07
C SER A 51 -16.69 -17.72 -4.59
N ILE A 52 -17.20 -17.66 -5.83
CA ILE A 52 -17.63 -16.39 -6.45
C ILE A 52 -18.84 -15.81 -5.72
N ASN A 53 -19.81 -16.65 -5.33
CA ASN A 53 -21.02 -16.21 -4.62
C ASN A 53 -20.74 -15.68 -3.20
N GLN A 54 -19.56 -15.96 -2.64
CA GLN A 54 -19.12 -15.39 -1.35
C GLN A 54 -18.48 -14.00 -1.49
N LEU A 55 -18.20 -13.54 -2.73
CA LEU A 55 -17.62 -12.22 -2.96
C LEU A 55 -18.69 -11.14 -2.82
N SER A 56 -18.44 -10.18 -1.94
CA SER A 56 -19.33 -9.05 -1.70
C SER A 56 -18.51 -7.82 -1.31
N GLU A 57 -19.08 -6.63 -1.54
CA GLU A 57 -18.44 -5.39 -1.10
C GLU A 57 -18.20 -5.41 0.42
N GLY A 58 -17.01 -4.96 0.83
CA GLY A 58 -16.56 -4.97 2.21
C GLY A 58 -15.88 -6.26 2.66
N LEU A 59 -15.88 -7.32 1.83
CA LEU A 59 -15.18 -8.57 2.15
C LEU A 59 -13.68 -8.30 2.39
N PRO A 60 -13.09 -8.72 3.52
CA PRO A 60 -11.66 -8.54 3.78
C PRO A 60 -10.79 -9.25 2.75
N VAL A 61 -9.74 -8.58 2.28
CA VAL A 61 -8.77 -9.09 1.32
C VAL A 61 -7.37 -8.96 1.91
N VAL A 62 -6.65 -10.07 1.97
CA VAL A 62 -5.21 -10.10 2.31
C VAL A 62 -4.46 -10.72 1.14
N LEU A 63 -3.35 -10.10 0.74
CA LEU A 63 -2.45 -10.67 -0.24
C LEU A 63 -1.05 -10.78 0.36
N ASN A 64 -0.57 -12.02 0.43
CA ASN A 64 0.79 -12.34 0.80
C ASN A 64 1.57 -12.73 -0.46
N ALA A 65 2.81 -12.25 -0.59
CA ALA A 65 3.67 -12.61 -1.70
C ALA A 65 5.15 -12.61 -1.30
N GLY A 66 5.95 -13.38 -2.02
CA GLY A 66 7.40 -13.45 -1.82
C GLY A 66 8.03 -14.68 -2.44
N TYR A 67 9.18 -15.10 -1.91
CA TYR A 67 9.93 -16.24 -2.40
C TYR A 67 10.22 -17.23 -1.27
N GLN A 68 9.92 -18.50 -1.52
CA GLN A 68 10.20 -19.62 -0.63
C GLN A 68 9.63 -19.42 0.78
N GLN A 69 10.49 -19.21 1.77
CA GLN A 69 10.11 -18.94 3.17
C GLN A 69 10.02 -17.43 3.47
N ASP A 70 10.52 -16.58 2.57
CA ASP A 70 10.47 -15.13 2.70
C ASP A 70 9.21 -14.57 2.02
N VAL A 71 8.09 -14.69 2.72
CA VAL A 71 6.76 -14.26 2.27
C VAL A 71 6.17 -13.33 3.32
N GLY A 72 5.52 -12.27 2.88
CA GLY A 72 4.84 -11.33 3.77
C GLY A 72 3.66 -10.63 3.11
N GLY A 73 2.89 -9.92 3.92
CA GLY A 73 1.72 -9.17 3.48
C GLY A 73 2.12 -7.97 2.62
N ILE A 74 1.67 -7.98 1.37
CA ILE A 74 1.83 -6.86 0.43
C ILE A 74 0.56 -6.01 0.31
N PHE A 75 -0.60 -6.54 0.72
CA PHE A 75 -1.85 -5.79 0.73
C PHE A 75 -2.78 -6.28 1.85
N LEU A 76 -3.47 -5.34 2.50
CA LEU A 76 -4.57 -5.58 3.41
C LEU A 76 -5.65 -4.55 3.12
N GLY A 77 -6.87 -4.99 2.83
CA GLY A 77 -7.93 -4.07 2.46
C GLY A 77 -9.29 -4.74 2.37
N ALA A 78 -10.22 -4.08 1.67
CA ALA A 78 -11.57 -4.58 1.44
C ALA A 78 -11.92 -4.59 -0.04
N LEU A 79 -12.65 -5.63 -0.47
CA LEU A 79 -13.22 -5.74 -1.81
C LEU A 79 -14.25 -4.63 -2.01
N TYR A 80 -14.18 -3.89 -3.12
CA TYR A 80 -15.21 -2.92 -3.49
C TYR A 80 -15.88 -3.22 -4.83
N LYS A 81 -15.26 -4.05 -5.68
CA LYS A 81 -15.83 -4.49 -6.95
C LYS A 81 -15.29 -5.86 -7.32
N HIS A 82 -16.13 -6.70 -7.89
CA HIS A 82 -15.70 -7.93 -8.53
C HIS A 82 -16.55 -8.21 -9.77
N TYR A 83 -16.02 -8.99 -10.69
CA TYR A 83 -16.74 -9.52 -11.84
C TYR A 83 -16.05 -10.78 -12.35
N THR A 84 -16.80 -11.62 -13.07
CA THR A 84 -16.28 -12.85 -13.64
C THR A 84 -16.62 -12.91 -15.13
N GLU A 85 -15.65 -13.29 -15.93
CA GLU A 85 -15.79 -13.46 -17.37
C GLU A 85 -15.14 -14.76 -17.84
N TRP A 86 -15.58 -15.27 -18.98
CA TRP A 86 -14.94 -16.41 -19.64
C TRP A 86 -13.96 -15.89 -20.69
N SER A 87 -12.75 -16.42 -20.70
CA SER A 87 -11.73 -16.16 -21.71
C SER A 87 -11.25 -17.51 -22.26
N GLY A 88 -11.79 -17.87 -23.43
CA GLY A 88 -11.62 -19.24 -23.95
C GLY A 88 -12.20 -20.28 -23.00
N VAL A 89 -11.35 -21.17 -22.48
CA VAL A 89 -11.74 -22.22 -21.53
C VAL A 89 -11.56 -21.81 -20.07
N ASP A 90 -10.94 -20.65 -19.82
CA ASP A 90 -10.68 -20.16 -18.47
C ASP A 90 -11.80 -19.26 -17.99
N LYS A 91 -12.19 -19.43 -16.72
CA LYS A 91 -13.08 -18.52 -16.00
C LYS A 91 -12.25 -17.58 -15.14
N ILE A 92 -12.26 -16.29 -15.45
CA ILE A 92 -11.42 -15.29 -14.79
C ILE A 92 -12.29 -14.47 -13.85
N THR A 93 -12.01 -14.53 -12.55
CA THR A 93 -12.65 -13.65 -11.56
C THR A 93 -11.69 -12.53 -11.20
N THR A 94 -12.06 -11.30 -11.55
CA THR A 94 -11.32 -10.08 -11.18
C THR A 94 -11.92 -9.48 -9.92
N ILE A 95 -11.06 -9.20 -8.94
CA ILE A 95 -11.37 -8.62 -7.64
C ILE A 95 -10.61 -7.31 -7.56
N LYS A 96 -11.34 -6.21 -7.31
CA LYS A 96 -10.75 -4.91 -7.02
C LYS A 96 -10.94 -4.60 -5.54
N ALA A 97 -9.83 -4.33 -4.88
CA ALA A 97 -9.76 -4.04 -3.46
C ALA A 97 -9.05 -2.71 -3.20
N VAL A 98 -9.35 -2.11 -2.07
CA VAL A 98 -8.80 -0.83 -1.63
C VAL A 98 -8.21 -0.98 -0.24
N ASP A 99 -7.08 -0.31 0.03
CA ASP A 99 -6.35 -0.31 1.31
C ASP A 99 -7.10 0.53 2.35
N ALA A 100 -8.30 0.07 2.65
CA ALA A 100 -9.24 0.66 3.57
C ALA A 100 -10.17 -0.42 4.07
N SER A 101 -10.55 -0.32 5.33
CA SER A 101 -11.73 -1.04 5.80
C SER A 101 -12.99 -0.47 5.14
N ASP A 102 -14.05 -1.28 5.06
CA ASP A 102 -15.36 -0.79 4.63
C ASP A 102 -15.85 0.36 5.53
N GLN A 103 -15.50 0.28 6.82
CA GLN A 103 -15.78 1.30 7.81
C GLN A 103 -15.12 2.64 7.47
N LEU A 104 -13.85 2.63 7.07
CA LEU A 104 -13.11 3.85 6.71
C LEU A 104 -13.75 4.59 5.52
N ARG A 105 -14.34 3.84 4.57
CA ARG A 105 -15.00 4.42 3.38
C ARG A 105 -16.37 5.02 3.69
N LYS A 106 -17.12 4.40 4.61
CA LYS A 106 -18.54 4.70 4.82
C LYS A 106 -18.84 5.60 6.02
N VAL A 107 -17.97 5.62 7.03
CA VAL A 107 -18.24 6.33 8.29
C VAL A 107 -17.85 7.80 8.20
N SER A 108 -18.79 8.68 8.56
CA SER A 108 -18.50 10.06 8.91
C SER A 108 -18.17 10.16 10.40
N PHE A 109 -17.18 10.99 10.73
CA PHE A 109 -16.76 11.24 12.10
C PHE A 109 -17.05 12.70 12.44
N SER A 110 -17.68 12.94 13.60
CA SER A 110 -17.94 14.27 14.12
C SER A 110 -17.67 14.31 15.61
N ARG A 111 -16.73 15.17 16.03
CA ARG A 111 -16.36 15.35 17.45
C ARG A 111 -15.77 16.73 17.68
N SER A 112 -16.09 17.30 18.84
CA SER A 112 -15.48 18.53 19.35
C SER A 112 -14.48 18.19 20.46
N TYR A 113 -13.29 18.77 20.36
CA TYR A 113 -12.19 18.63 21.30
C TYR A 113 -12.02 19.92 22.09
N LYS A 114 -11.79 19.79 23.39
CA LYS A 114 -11.58 20.93 24.30
C LYS A 114 -10.32 21.72 23.95
N ALA A 115 -10.29 22.97 24.40
CA ALA A 115 -9.11 23.81 24.35
C ALA A 115 -7.87 23.10 24.91
N GLY A 116 -6.73 23.26 24.22
CA GLY A 116 -5.45 22.68 24.60
C GLY A 116 -5.18 21.27 24.05
N THR A 117 -6.16 20.62 23.40
CA THR A 117 -5.95 19.32 22.74
C THR A 117 -4.96 19.47 21.59
N ASN A 118 -4.00 18.57 21.46
CA ASN A 118 -3.00 18.62 20.38
C ASN A 118 -3.41 17.79 19.15
N ALA A 119 -2.81 18.09 18.00
CA ALA A 119 -3.14 17.42 16.74
C ALA A 119 -2.89 15.91 16.78
N GLY A 120 -1.79 15.45 17.38
CA GLY A 120 -1.49 14.02 17.50
C GLY A 120 -2.56 13.23 18.28
N GLN A 121 -3.15 13.82 19.32
CA GLN A 121 -4.26 13.24 20.07
C GLN A 121 -5.51 13.08 19.18
N ILE A 122 -5.85 14.13 18.43
CA ILE A 122 -7.00 14.12 17.52
C ILE A 122 -6.79 13.11 16.39
N ILE A 123 -5.59 13.08 15.78
CA ILE A 123 -5.21 12.11 14.75
C ILE A 123 -5.42 10.67 15.26
N THR A 124 -4.92 10.37 16.46
CA THR A 124 -5.03 9.02 17.03
C THR A 124 -6.49 8.60 17.24
N ASP A 125 -7.33 9.52 17.72
CA ASP A 125 -8.75 9.27 17.95
C ASP A 125 -9.53 9.06 16.64
N VAL A 126 -9.29 9.92 15.65
CA VAL A 126 -9.91 9.85 14.32
C VAL A 126 -9.48 8.58 13.58
N ALA A 127 -8.19 8.22 13.62
CA ALA A 127 -7.67 6.99 13.00
C ALA A 127 -8.33 5.74 13.62
N ARG A 128 -8.41 5.68 14.95
CA ARG A 128 -9.07 4.58 15.66
C ARG A 128 -10.54 4.45 15.28
N ALA A 129 -11.26 5.56 15.13
CA ALA A 129 -12.65 5.55 14.71
C ALA A 129 -12.85 4.98 13.28
N GLY A 130 -11.81 5.05 12.43
CA GLY A 130 -11.79 4.47 11.08
C GLY A 130 -11.27 3.03 11.03
N GLY A 131 -10.94 2.43 12.18
CA GLY A 131 -10.33 1.11 12.24
C GLY A 131 -8.86 1.09 11.80
N LEU A 132 -8.20 2.25 11.77
CA LEU A 132 -6.78 2.36 11.43
C LEU A 132 -5.92 2.28 12.69
N SER A 133 -4.86 1.48 12.62
CA SER A 133 -3.77 1.56 13.59
C SER A 133 -2.78 2.67 13.20
N ILE A 134 -1.98 3.16 14.15
CA ILE A 134 -0.92 4.13 13.84
C ILE A 134 0.35 3.36 13.47
N GLY A 135 0.80 3.49 12.23
CA GLY A 135 2.07 2.91 11.76
C GLY A 135 3.25 3.82 12.13
N ALA A 136 3.11 5.13 11.92
CA ALA A 136 4.05 6.13 12.38
C ALA A 136 3.33 7.45 12.71
N LEU A 137 3.73 8.11 13.80
CA LEU A 137 3.25 9.44 14.19
C LEU A 137 4.43 10.33 14.54
N SER A 138 5.17 10.75 13.51
CA SER A 138 6.32 11.66 13.60
C SER A 138 5.93 13.01 13.01
N LEU A 139 5.25 13.83 13.80
CA LEU A 139 4.72 15.12 13.33
C LEU A 139 5.81 16.20 13.40
N PRO A 140 6.16 16.87 12.27
CA PRO A 140 7.12 17.99 12.30
C PRO A 140 6.67 19.13 13.22
N ARG A 141 5.36 19.35 13.31
CA ARG A 141 4.73 20.24 14.28
C ARG A 141 3.55 19.51 14.92
N ASN A 142 3.37 19.67 16.22
CA ASN A 142 2.19 19.14 16.93
C ASN A 142 1.43 20.30 17.57
N PRO A 143 0.67 21.10 16.79
CA PRO A 143 -0.01 22.27 17.32
C PRO A 143 -1.04 21.88 18.38
N SER A 144 -1.13 22.70 19.42
CA SER A 144 -2.21 22.63 20.41
C SER A 144 -3.31 23.63 20.02
N TYR A 145 -4.56 23.16 19.98
CA TYR A 145 -5.69 23.99 19.57
C TYR A 145 -6.21 24.80 20.77
N SER A 146 -5.73 26.03 20.90
CA SER A 146 -6.01 26.92 22.05
C SER A 146 -7.49 27.24 22.26
N ARG A 147 -8.30 27.26 21.20
CA ARG A 147 -9.75 27.48 21.24
C ARG A 147 -10.58 26.18 21.17
N GLY A 148 -9.92 25.04 21.28
CA GLY A 148 -10.50 23.75 20.93
C GLY A 148 -10.56 23.56 19.41
N LYS A 149 -11.02 22.39 18.99
CA LYS A 149 -11.18 22.05 17.57
C LYS A 149 -12.38 21.15 17.38
N THR A 150 -13.21 21.44 16.39
CA THR A 150 -14.24 20.51 15.93
C THR A 150 -13.78 19.91 14.62
N VAL A 151 -13.90 18.60 14.48
CA VAL A 151 -13.67 17.89 13.21
C VAL A 151 -14.98 17.24 12.78
N ASN A 152 -15.29 17.34 11.50
CA ASN A 152 -16.48 16.75 10.92
C ASN A 152 -16.21 16.36 9.46
N GLY A 153 -16.62 15.16 9.06
CA GLY A 153 -16.51 14.70 7.68
C GLY A 153 -16.04 13.25 7.58
N ARG A 154 -15.53 12.89 6.41
CA ARG A 154 -14.92 11.58 6.18
C ARG A 154 -13.57 11.50 6.87
N ILE A 155 -13.25 10.34 7.42
CA ILE A 155 -12.02 10.12 8.18
C ILE A 155 -10.76 10.44 7.36
N PRO A 156 -10.57 9.95 6.10
CA PRO A 156 -9.40 10.32 5.31
C PRO A 156 -9.26 11.82 5.08
N THR A 157 -10.38 12.53 4.91
CA THR A 157 -10.39 13.99 4.74
C THR A 157 -9.90 14.71 6.00
N ILE A 158 -10.44 14.33 7.16
CA ILE A 158 -10.04 14.90 8.46
C ILE A 158 -8.54 14.63 8.73
N LEU A 159 -8.08 13.41 8.48
CA LEU A 159 -6.66 13.05 8.66
C LEU A 159 -5.74 13.84 7.73
N LYS A 160 -6.13 14.03 6.46
CA LYS A 160 -5.39 14.86 5.49
C LYS A 160 -5.29 16.32 5.95
N GLU A 161 -6.36 16.89 6.49
CA GLU A 161 -6.35 18.25 7.06
C GLU A 161 -5.45 18.36 8.29
N LEU A 162 -5.52 17.38 9.20
CA LEU A 162 -4.66 17.36 10.39
C LEU A 162 -3.18 17.18 10.04
N ALA A 163 -2.86 16.39 9.01
CA ALA A 163 -1.50 16.25 8.51
C ALA A 163 -0.95 17.59 8.01
N ARG A 164 -1.75 18.34 7.25
CA ARG A 164 -1.41 19.68 6.76
C ARG A 164 -1.13 20.65 7.91
N ASP A 165 -1.99 20.68 8.94
CA ASP A 165 -1.76 21.50 10.15
C ASP A 165 -0.40 21.18 10.81
N CYS A 166 0.02 19.93 10.76
CA CYS A 166 1.27 19.45 11.34
C CYS A 166 2.49 19.64 10.42
N GLY A 167 2.29 20.07 9.17
CA GLY A 167 3.32 20.06 8.14
C GLY A 167 3.84 18.65 7.81
N ALA A 168 3.01 17.62 8.03
CA ALA A 168 3.31 16.22 7.79
C ALA A 168 2.69 15.76 6.46
N LYS A 169 3.34 14.80 5.80
CA LYS A 169 2.66 13.95 4.81
C LYS A 169 1.82 12.89 5.52
N PHE A 170 0.82 12.38 4.82
CA PHE A 170 -0.09 11.37 5.31
C PHE A 170 -0.42 10.38 4.19
N HIS A 171 -0.34 9.10 4.51
CA HIS A 171 -0.81 8.00 3.66
C HIS A 171 -1.32 6.85 4.52
N ILE A 172 -2.06 5.94 3.89
CA ILE A 172 -2.53 4.71 4.51
C ILE A 172 -1.88 3.54 3.78
N ALA A 173 -1.27 2.65 4.55
CA ALA A 173 -0.71 1.41 4.05
C ALA A 173 -1.04 0.26 5.00
N LYS A 174 -1.58 -0.84 4.45
CA LYS A 174 -1.87 -2.10 5.13
C LYS A 174 -2.70 -1.89 6.40
N GLY A 175 -3.75 -1.07 6.32
CA GLY A 175 -4.61 -0.75 7.47
C GLY A 175 -3.96 0.11 8.57
N GLN A 176 -2.83 0.75 8.28
CA GLN A 176 -2.14 1.65 9.20
C GLN A 176 -2.05 3.06 8.61
N ALA A 177 -2.20 4.06 9.47
CA ALA A 177 -2.02 5.47 9.12
C ALA A 177 -0.60 5.93 9.47
N PHE A 178 0.06 6.58 8.51
CA PHE A 178 1.42 7.12 8.66
C PHE A 178 1.40 8.64 8.56
N PHE A 179 1.97 9.31 9.55
CA PHE A 179 2.16 10.76 9.58
C PHE A 179 3.62 11.08 9.84
N ARG A 180 4.29 11.72 8.89
CA ARG A 180 5.75 11.93 8.94
C ARG A 180 6.17 13.24 8.28
N GLY A 181 7.41 13.70 8.51
CA GLY A 181 8.00 14.76 7.70
C GLY A 181 8.19 14.32 6.24
N GLY A 182 8.24 15.27 5.30
CA GLY A 182 8.24 14.96 3.86
C GLY A 182 9.33 13.98 3.40
N ARG A 183 10.52 14.04 4.02
CA ARG A 183 11.67 13.18 3.70
C ARG A 183 11.83 11.97 4.63
N ASP A 184 11.01 11.87 5.67
CA ASP A 184 11.12 10.81 6.65
C ASP A 184 10.60 9.49 6.06
N GLY A 185 11.12 8.37 6.57
CA GLY A 185 10.72 7.03 6.17
C GLY A 185 11.35 5.96 7.06
N ASP A 186 11.10 4.70 6.75
CA ASP A 186 11.64 3.55 7.49
C ASP A 186 12.79 2.91 6.73
N ASN A 187 13.97 2.89 7.35
CA ASN A 187 15.12 2.20 6.77
C ASN A 187 14.93 0.68 6.88
N ILE A 188 14.63 0.04 5.76
CA ILE A 188 14.46 -1.42 5.67
C ILE A 188 15.80 -2.16 5.65
N ARG A 189 16.92 -1.42 5.69
CA ARG A 189 18.31 -1.93 5.70
C ARG A 189 18.59 -2.89 4.55
N PHE A 190 17.91 -2.69 3.41
CA PHE A 190 18.10 -3.47 2.21
C PHE A 190 19.01 -2.74 1.23
N ARG A 191 19.80 -3.53 0.48
CA ARG A 191 20.69 -3.04 -0.56
C ARG A 191 20.37 -3.77 -1.85
N PHE A 192 19.84 -3.05 -2.84
CA PHE A 192 19.61 -3.57 -4.17
C PHE A 192 20.90 -3.51 -4.98
N THR A 193 21.31 -4.67 -5.50
CA THR A 193 22.43 -4.82 -6.43
C THR A 193 22.00 -5.75 -7.56
N PRO A 194 22.73 -5.81 -8.70
CA PRO A 194 22.42 -6.77 -9.77
C PRO A 194 22.36 -8.23 -9.32
N THR A 195 23.06 -8.58 -8.23
CA THR A 195 23.04 -9.92 -7.62
C THR A 195 22.06 -10.03 -6.45
N ARG A 196 21.49 -8.90 -5.99
CA ARG A 196 20.56 -8.80 -4.85
C ARG A 196 19.26 -8.11 -5.27
N GLY A 197 18.57 -8.75 -6.20
CA GLY A 197 17.20 -8.45 -6.55
C GLY A 197 16.97 -7.28 -7.51
N LEU A 198 17.98 -6.48 -7.87
CA LEU A 198 17.81 -5.44 -8.88
C LEU A 198 17.60 -6.08 -10.26
N ILE A 199 16.56 -5.64 -10.99
CA ILE A 199 16.26 -6.08 -12.36
C ILE A 199 16.46 -4.90 -13.30
N GLY A 200 17.31 -5.09 -14.31
CA GLY A 200 17.66 -4.01 -15.24
C GLY A 200 18.52 -2.94 -14.60
N SER A 201 18.49 -1.74 -15.18
CA SER A 201 19.20 -0.56 -14.65
C SER A 201 18.17 0.45 -14.14
N PRO A 202 18.42 1.13 -13.00
CA PRO A 202 17.58 2.25 -12.58
C PRO A 202 17.61 3.37 -13.62
N GLU A 203 16.44 3.95 -13.90
CA GLU A 203 16.24 5.01 -14.88
C GLU A 203 15.94 6.32 -14.16
N PRO A 204 16.67 7.42 -14.43
CA PRO A 204 16.41 8.69 -13.77
C PRO A 204 15.06 9.28 -14.19
N PHE A 205 14.41 9.99 -13.28
CA PHE A 205 13.25 10.83 -13.59
C PHE A 205 13.39 12.21 -12.95
N GLU A 206 12.66 13.17 -13.51
CA GLU A 206 12.46 14.49 -12.95
C GLU A 206 11.00 14.90 -13.17
N GLU A 207 10.31 15.31 -12.13
CA GLU A 207 8.91 15.72 -12.18
C GLU A 207 8.61 16.90 -11.27
N GLU A 208 7.61 17.70 -11.64
CA GLU A 208 7.11 18.77 -10.79
C GLU A 208 5.97 18.26 -9.91
N ARG A 209 6.13 18.39 -8.59
CA ARG A 209 5.12 18.03 -7.58
C ARG A 209 5.08 19.10 -6.52
N ASP A 210 3.89 19.64 -6.24
CA ASP A 210 3.69 20.73 -5.26
C ASP A 210 4.67 21.91 -5.47
N GLU A 211 4.80 22.38 -6.72
CA GLU A 211 5.69 23.49 -7.13
C GLU A 211 7.18 23.23 -6.86
N ARG A 212 7.56 21.95 -6.70
CA ARG A 212 8.95 21.52 -6.50
C ARG A 212 9.34 20.50 -7.55
N ILE A 213 10.55 20.68 -8.06
CA ILE A 213 11.19 19.67 -8.89
C ILE A 213 11.68 18.55 -7.98
N ILE A 214 11.19 17.35 -8.23
CA ILE A 214 11.59 16.11 -7.58
C ILE A 214 12.33 15.28 -8.62
N SER A 215 13.54 14.85 -8.29
CA SER A 215 14.32 13.94 -9.11
C SER A 215 14.64 12.66 -8.34
N GLY A 216 14.76 11.56 -9.06
CA GLY A 216 14.95 10.25 -8.48
C GLY A 216 15.17 9.18 -9.53
N TYR A 217 14.89 7.93 -9.16
CA TYR A 217 15.02 6.79 -10.07
C TYR A 217 13.78 5.90 -10.05
N ASN A 218 13.37 5.49 -11.25
CA ASN A 218 12.50 4.35 -11.48
C ASN A 218 13.37 3.09 -11.51
N MET A 219 12.97 2.04 -10.79
CA MET A 219 13.68 0.77 -10.80
C MET A 219 12.71 -0.40 -10.69
N THR A 220 13.13 -1.54 -11.21
CA THR A 220 12.43 -2.81 -11.05
C THR A 220 13.30 -3.74 -10.23
N ALA A 221 12.68 -4.48 -9.31
CA ALA A 221 13.37 -5.47 -8.50
C ALA A 221 12.55 -6.76 -8.38
N LEU A 222 13.19 -7.87 -7.99
CA LEU A 222 12.47 -9.06 -7.53
C LEU A 222 11.46 -8.65 -6.46
N LEU A 223 10.30 -9.32 -6.42
CA LEU A 223 9.23 -8.96 -5.51
C LEU A 223 9.72 -8.97 -4.05
N ASN A 224 9.62 -7.83 -3.37
CA ASN A 224 10.05 -7.71 -1.99
C ASN A 224 8.92 -7.14 -1.13
N HIS A 225 8.31 -8.00 -0.31
CA HIS A 225 7.13 -7.65 0.50
C HIS A 225 7.38 -6.57 1.56
N ARG A 226 8.65 -6.30 1.86
CA ARG A 226 9.08 -5.26 2.80
C ARG A 226 9.08 -3.87 2.18
N ILE A 227 9.05 -3.77 0.85
CA ILE A 227 8.96 -2.51 0.13
C ILE A 227 7.52 -2.00 0.21
N GLN A 228 7.39 -0.74 0.57
CA GLN A 228 6.15 0.05 0.56
C GLN A 228 6.53 1.52 0.50
N ALA A 229 5.54 2.41 0.39
CA ALA A 229 5.75 3.85 0.53
C ALA A 229 6.60 4.19 1.75
N ASP A 230 7.49 5.17 1.63
CA ASP A 230 8.44 5.59 2.67
C ASP A 230 9.49 4.56 3.11
N SER A 231 9.61 3.41 2.43
CA SER A 231 10.75 2.52 2.65
C SER A 231 12.04 3.19 2.18
N ILE A 232 13.08 3.14 3.00
CA ILE A 232 14.41 3.66 2.69
C ILE A 232 15.36 2.49 2.47
N PHE A 233 16.04 2.48 1.32
CA PHE A 233 16.96 1.43 0.90
C PHE A 233 18.19 2.02 0.21
N ASN A 234 19.20 1.19 -0.02
CA ASN A 234 20.38 1.58 -0.79
C ASN A 234 20.36 0.91 -2.17
N ILE A 235 20.72 1.67 -3.21
CA ILE A 235 21.02 1.14 -4.54
C ILE A 235 22.53 1.08 -4.69
N GLU A 236 23.04 -0.03 -5.20
CA GLU A 236 24.40 -0.18 -5.70
C GLU A 236 24.37 -0.78 -7.09
N SER A 237 24.63 0.05 -8.09
CA SER A 237 24.67 -0.34 -9.49
C SER A 237 25.83 0.36 -10.21
N ARG A 238 26.02 0.03 -11.48
CA ARG A 238 27.09 0.64 -12.28
C ARG A 238 26.96 2.16 -12.38
N TYR A 239 25.73 2.69 -12.41
CA TYR A 239 25.46 4.11 -12.69
C TYR A 239 24.80 4.85 -11.53
N VAL A 240 24.16 4.14 -10.59
CA VAL A 240 23.39 4.71 -9.49
C VAL A 240 23.85 4.08 -8.19
N ASN A 241 24.28 4.93 -7.26
CA ASN A 241 24.74 4.54 -5.93
C ASN A 241 24.25 5.56 -4.91
N GLY A 242 23.53 5.11 -3.89
CA GLY A 242 22.98 6.02 -2.91
C GLY A 242 21.86 5.42 -2.08
N GLN A 243 21.36 6.22 -1.15
CA GLN A 243 20.19 5.91 -0.35
C GLN A 243 18.99 6.66 -0.92
N TYR A 244 17.87 5.96 -1.08
CA TYR A 244 16.65 6.49 -1.65
C TYR A 244 15.45 6.07 -0.82
N ARG A 245 14.41 6.91 -0.84
CA ARG A 245 13.10 6.69 -0.22
C ARG A 245 12.06 6.42 -1.30
N VAL A 246 11.30 5.34 -1.14
CA VAL A 246 10.15 5.04 -2.00
C VAL A 246 9.11 6.14 -1.90
N MET A 247 8.72 6.70 -3.05
CA MET A 247 7.54 7.55 -3.18
C MET A 247 6.31 6.75 -3.57
N GLU A 248 6.45 5.91 -4.58
CA GLU A 248 5.38 5.09 -5.12
C GLU A 248 5.94 3.83 -5.78
N GLY A 249 5.07 2.88 -6.08
CA GLY A 249 5.45 1.65 -6.75
C GLY A 249 4.30 0.66 -6.83
N SER A 250 4.63 -0.53 -7.29
CA SER A 250 3.67 -1.62 -7.34
C SER A 250 4.31 -2.99 -7.19
N HIS A 251 3.57 -3.92 -6.60
CA HIS A 251 3.90 -5.34 -6.63
C HIS A 251 3.09 -6.02 -7.72
N VAL A 252 3.77 -6.72 -8.62
CA VAL A 252 3.14 -7.28 -9.83
C VAL A 252 3.38 -8.78 -9.90
N LEU A 253 2.31 -9.52 -10.19
CA LEU A 253 2.33 -10.89 -10.69
C LEU A 253 1.49 -10.97 -11.96
N ALA A 254 2.10 -11.17 -13.11
CA ALA A 254 1.40 -11.30 -14.39
C ALA A 254 2.11 -12.34 -15.27
N GLY A 255 1.51 -13.53 -15.40
CA GLY A 255 2.16 -14.65 -16.08
C GLY A 255 3.53 -14.98 -15.47
N ASN A 256 4.60 -14.69 -16.21
CA ASN A 256 5.98 -14.92 -15.76
C ASN A 256 6.57 -13.75 -14.98
N ASP A 257 5.94 -12.58 -15.00
CA ASP A 257 6.39 -11.41 -14.27
C ASP A 257 6.06 -11.55 -12.79
N PHE A 258 7.06 -11.33 -11.94
CA PHE A 258 6.91 -11.34 -10.50
C PHE A 258 7.96 -10.40 -9.87
N TYR A 259 7.59 -9.13 -9.74
CA TYR A 259 8.53 -8.06 -9.42
C TYR A 259 7.88 -6.97 -8.56
N THR A 260 8.71 -6.05 -8.06
CA THR A 260 8.28 -4.78 -7.49
C THR A 260 8.84 -3.65 -8.34
N HIS A 261 7.94 -2.81 -8.85
CA HIS A 261 8.31 -1.54 -9.48
C HIS A 261 8.39 -0.47 -8.40
N ILE A 262 9.39 0.39 -8.47
CA ILE A 262 9.70 1.38 -7.43
C ILE A 262 10.10 2.69 -8.09
N LYS A 263 9.46 3.77 -7.67
CA LYS A 263 9.91 5.13 -7.92
C LYS A 263 10.39 5.74 -6.60
N ALA A 264 11.66 6.12 -6.56
CA ALA A 264 12.32 6.53 -5.32
C ALA A 264 13.15 7.81 -5.49
N VAL A 265 13.28 8.57 -4.40
CA VAL A 265 13.94 9.90 -4.32
C VAL A 265 14.88 10.04 -3.15
#